data_AF-A0A7D5RBX8-F1
#
_entry.id   AF-A0A7D5RBX8-F1
#
_cell.length_a   1.000
_cell.length_b   1.000
_cell.length_c   1.000
_cell.angle_alpha   90.00
_cell.angle_beta   90.00
_cell.angle_gamma   90.00
#
_symmetry.space_group_name_H-M   'P 1'
#
loop_
_entity.id
_entity.type
_entity.pdbx_description
1 polymer ?
#
loop_
_entity_poly.entity_id
_entity_poly.type
_entity_poly.pdbx_seq_one_letter_code
_entity_poly.pdbx_strand_id
1 'polypeptide(L)'
;MKMLEGDKPNGWNKLCSSCHAKTCCSDHLPPFVSNDEFKKIQEFTGSDDFVTLREINNELKYIMKTKRNSDECIFFDSEKGCSIYQIRPFDCKIFPFDIYKINGEYTWIVYACNPNSNWKWTESILESFESEWLTSKTIDELEYFTNNERLDQSGKAFGYEILRKVKFLHIKVDYQENRSDQKKTIKSLNVTIKNKK
;
A
#
# COMPACT_ATOMS: atom_id res chain seq x y z
N MET A 1 22.11 -22.07 8.36
CA MET A 1 22.99 -20.89 8.50
C MET A 1 22.28 -19.92 9.44
N LYS A 2 22.76 -19.74 10.67
CA LYS A 2 22.18 -18.76 11.62
C LYS A 2 22.58 -17.37 11.14
N MET A 3 21.62 -16.48 10.88
CA MET A 3 21.93 -15.06 10.66
C MET A 3 22.32 -14.46 12.00
N LEU A 4 23.51 -13.85 12.08
CA LEU A 4 24.01 -13.19 13.28
C LEU A 4 23.36 -11.82 13.46
N GLU A 5 23.39 -11.32 14.69
CA GLU A 5 22.91 -9.99 15.05
C GLU A 5 23.56 -8.91 14.18
N GLY A 6 22.74 -8.16 13.43
CA GLY A 6 23.17 -6.94 12.73
C GLY A 6 23.38 -7.05 11.23
N ASP A 7 23.27 -8.23 10.61
CA ASP A 7 23.45 -8.33 9.17
C ASP A 7 22.19 -7.92 8.40
N LYS A 8 22.32 -6.81 7.67
CA LYS A 8 21.43 -6.46 6.55
C LYS A 8 21.34 -7.69 5.64
N PRO A 9 20.16 -8.28 5.41
CA PRO A 9 20.03 -9.32 4.39
C PRO A 9 20.57 -8.75 3.07
N ASN A 10 21.20 -9.57 2.22
CA ASN A 10 21.76 -9.15 0.92
C ASN A 10 20.68 -8.58 -0.04
N GLY A 11 20.14 -7.41 0.27
CA GLY A 11 18.90 -6.83 -0.25
C GLY A 11 17.68 -7.13 0.63
N TRP A 12 16.90 -6.10 0.98
CA TRP A 12 15.63 -6.25 1.72
C TRP A 12 14.60 -7.09 0.94
N ASN A 13 14.70 -7.09 -0.39
CA ASN A 13 13.90 -7.91 -1.30
C ASN A 13 14.09 -9.42 -1.07
N LYS A 14 15.20 -9.84 -0.44
CA LYS A 14 15.44 -11.25 -0.06
C LYS A 14 14.78 -11.66 1.25
N LEU A 15 14.29 -10.72 2.05
CA LEU A 15 13.53 -11.04 3.27
C LEU A 15 12.36 -11.97 2.97
N CYS A 16 11.69 -11.74 1.85
CA CYS A 16 10.55 -12.55 1.40
C CYS A 16 10.95 -14.01 1.15
N SER A 17 12.15 -14.26 0.63
CA SER A 17 12.63 -15.61 0.30
C SER A 17 12.93 -16.46 1.54
N SER A 18 13.25 -15.82 2.67
CA SER A 18 13.46 -16.48 3.97
C SER A 18 12.26 -16.33 4.91
N CYS A 19 11.19 -15.67 4.46
CA CYS A 19 10.01 -15.46 5.26
C CYS A 19 9.04 -16.63 5.11
N HIS A 20 8.56 -17.17 6.22
CA HIS A 20 7.47 -18.16 6.20
C HIS A 20 6.12 -17.53 5.84
N ALA A 21 6.02 -16.20 5.98
CA ALA A 21 4.90 -15.42 5.49
C ALA A 21 5.05 -15.33 3.95
N LYS A 22 4.43 -16.28 3.23
CA LYS A 22 4.30 -16.28 1.76
C LYS A 22 3.26 -15.26 1.33
N THR A 23 3.48 -13.98 1.63
CA THR A 23 2.33 -13.16 1.98
C THR A 23 1.90 -12.17 0.93
N CYS A 24 2.76 -11.28 0.43
CA CYS A 24 2.32 -10.23 -0.51
C CYS A 24 1.56 -10.73 -1.77
N CYS A 25 1.95 -11.89 -2.30
CA CYS A 25 1.41 -12.41 -3.57
C CYS A 25 0.55 -13.67 -3.43
N SER A 26 0.45 -14.25 -2.24
CA SER A 26 -0.22 -15.54 -2.03
C SER A 26 -0.98 -15.69 -0.71
N ASP A 27 -0.85 -14.76 0.25
CA ASP A 27 -1.53 -14.87 1.55
C ASP A 27 -1.71 -13.52 2.31
N HIS A 28 -1.85 -12.39 1.61
CA HIS A 28 -2.09 -11.07 2.22
C HIS A 28 -3.26 -10.34 1.60
N LEU A 29 -3.63 -9.27 2.30
CA LEU A 29 -4.50 -8.21 1.83
C LEU A 29 -4.14 -7.82 0.39
N PRO A 30 -5.11 -7.89 -0.53
CA PRO A 30 -4.87 -7.49 -1.89
C PRO A 30 -4.34 -6.05 -1.94
N PRO A 31 -3.31 -5.78 -2.76
CA PRO A 31 -2.78 -4.44 -2.94
C PRO A 31 -3.88 -3.48 -3.39
N PHE A 32 -3.93 -2.31 -2.78
CA PHE A 32 -4.66 -1.20 -3.39
C PHE A 32 -3.87 -0.69 -4.60
N VAL A 33 -4.61 -0.20 -5.58
CA VAL A 33 -4.06 0.37 -6.81
C VAL A 33 -4.56 1.81 -6.93
N SER A 34 -3.64 2.78 -6.98
CA SER A 34 -4.04 4.17 -7.20
C SER A 34 -4.60 4.39 -8.60
N ASN A 35 -5.25 5.53 -8.84
CA ASN A 35 -5.75 5.87 -10.16
C ASN A 35 -4.63 5.94 -11.22
N ASP A 36 -3.43 6.41 -10.82
CA ASP A 36 -2.29 6.48 -11.72
C ASP A 36 -1.69 5.10 -12.00
N GLU A 37 -1.63 4.26 -10.97
CA GLU A 37 -1.16 2.88 -11.10
C GLU A 37 -2.11 2.05 -11.95
N PHE A 38 -3.42 2.24 -11.78
CA PHE A 38 -4.43 1.61 -12.61
C PHE A 38 -4.19 1.92 -14.09
N LYS A 39 -4.03 3.20 -14.44
CA LYS A 39 -3.75 3.61 -15.82
C LYS A 39 -2.46 3.00 -16.37
N LYS A 40 -1.38 3.04 -15.59
CA LYS A 40 -0.08 2.47 -15.99
C LYS A 40 -0.15 0.97 -16.21
N ILE A 41 -0.83 0.24 -15.32
CA ILE A 41 -0.98 -1.21 -15.44
C ILE A 41 -1.91 -1.55 -16.60
N GLN A 42 -3.02 -0.82 -16.77
CA GLN A 42 -3.95 -1.01 -17.89
C GLN A 42 -3.25 -0.78 -19.24
N GLU A 43 -2.42 0.24 -19.36
CA GLU A 43 -1.63 0.50 -20.57
C GLU A 43 -0.64 -0.63 -20.86
N PHE A 44 -0.01 -1.18 -19.82
CA PHE A 44 0.95 -2.28 -19.96
C PHE A 44 0.27 -3.62 -20.30
N THR A 45 -0.88 -3.92 -19.70
CA THR A 45 -1.57 -5.21 -19.86
C THR A 45 -2.57 -5.21 -21.01
N GLY A 46 -3.02 -4.03 -21.46
CA GLY A 46 -4.12 -3.87 -22.39
C GLY A 46 -5.49 -4.25 -21.81
N SER A 47 -5.62 -4.36 -20.48
CA SER A 47 -6.84 -4.83 -19.81
C SER A 47 -7.01 -4.15 -18.45
N ASP A 48 -8.26 -3.92 -18.02
CA ASP A 48 -8.63 -3.47 -16.68
C ASP A 48 -9.11 -4.59 -15.75
N ASP A 49 -9.20 -5.84 -16.24
CA ASP A 49 -9.75 -6.97 -15.51
C ASP A 49 -8.88 -7.42 -14.30
N PHE A 50 -7.78 -6.72 -14.03
CA PHE A 50 -6.91 -7.00 -12.89
C PHE A 50 -7.35 -6.35 -11.57
N VAL A 51 -8.35 -5.45 -11.60
CA VAL A 51 -8.88 -4.78 -10.41
C VAL A 51 -10.37 -5.01 -10.22
N THR A 52 -10.82 -4.86 -8.97
CA THR A 52 -12.23 -4.67 -8.62
C THR A 52 -12.40 -3.37 -7.84
N LEU A 53 -13.60 -2.80 -7.86
CA LEU A 53 -13.92 -1.62 -7.05
C LEU A 53 -14.47 -2.06 -5.70
N ARG A 54 -13.95 -1.45 -4.63
CA ARG A 54 -14.51 -1.55 -3.28
C ARG A 54 -14.78 -0.16 -2.72
N GLU A 55 -15.89 -0.03 -1.99
CA GLU A 55 -16.20 1.20 -1.27
C GLU A 55 -15.44 1.22 0.05
N ILE A 56 -14.62 2.25 0.27
CA ILE A 56 -13.86 2.51 1.48
C ILE A 56 -14.07 3.97 1.84
N ASN A 57 -14.58 4.26 3.05
CA ASN A 57 -14.90 5.62 3.50
C ASN A 57 -15.79 6.42 2.52
N ASN A 58 -16.82 5.77 1.94
CA ASN A 58 -17.72 6.33 0.92
C ASN A 58 -17.05 6.70 -0.43
N GLU A 59 -15.87 6.16 -0.72
CA GLU A 59 -15.20 6.32 -2.01
C GLU A 59 -14.92 4.96 -2.66
N LEU A 60 -15.12 4.87 -3.97
CA LEU A 60 -14.77 3.67 -4.75
C LEU A 60 -13.27 3.63 -5.03
N LYS A 61 -12.62 2.54 -4.64
CA LYS A 61 -11.17 2.32 -4.78
C LYS A 61 -10.87 1.06 -5.55
N TYR A 62 -9.80 1.09 -6.36
CA TYR A 62 -9.32 -0.09 -7.07
C TYR A 62 -8.53 -1.00 -6.13
N ILE A 63 -8.93 -2.26 -6.09
CA ILE A 63 -8.28 -3.32 -5.33
C ILE A 63 -7.84 -4.40 -6.30
N MET A 64 -6.59 -4.83 -6.19
CA MET A 64 -6.04 -5.90 -7.02
C MET A 64 -6.86 -7.19 -6.85
N LYS A 65 -7.19 -7.87 -7.96
CA LYS A 65 -7.86 -9.17 -7.90
C LYS A 65 -6.87 -10.30 -7.58
N THR A 66 -7.42 -11.37 -7.02
CA THR A 66 -6.75 -12.67 -6.97
C THR A 66 -7.16 -13.54 -8.15
N LYS A 67 -6.39 -14.59 -8.42
CA LYS A 67 -6.77 -15.62 -9.39
C LYS A 67 -8.03 -16.35 -8.94
N ARG A 68 -8.80 -16.86 -9.91
CA ARG A 68 -10.00 -17.64 -9.62
C ARG A 68 -9.64 -18.86 -8.76
N ASN A 69 -10.37 -19.05 -7.65
CA ASN A 69 -10.19 -20.15 -6.69
C ASN A 69 -8.80 -20.18 -6.04
N SER A 70 -8.15 -19.03 -5.89
CA SER A 70 -6.85 -18.90 -5.24
C SER A 70 -6.74 -17.56 -4.51
N ASP A 71 -5.90 -17.52 -3.47
CA ASP A 71 -5.52 -16.29 -2.77
C ASP A 71 -4.32 -15.59 -3.43
N GLU A 72 -3.80 -16.17 -4.52
CA GLU A 72 -2.70 -15.58 -5.26
C GLU A 72 -3.12 -14.34 -6.05
N CYS A 73 -2.27 -13.32 -6.04
CA CYS A 73 -2.42 -12.14 -6.90
C CYS A 73 -2.55 -12.54 -8.37
N ILE A 74 -3.42 -11.85 -9.11
CA ILE A 74 -3.68 -12.14 -10.54
C ILE A 74 -2.42 -12.09 -11.41
N PHE A 75 -1.42 -11.28 -11.02
CA PHE A 75 -0.15 -11.15 -11.74
C PHE A 75 0.97 -12.05 -11.22
N PHE A 76 0.73 -12.84 -10.18
CA PHE A 76 1.75 -13.72 -9.64
C PHE A 76 1.81 -15.04 -10.42
N ASP A 77 3.00 -15.50 -10.74
CA ASP A 77 3.27 -16.82 -11.30
C ASP A 77 4.26 -17.52 -10.35
N SER A 78 3.97 -18.76 -9.95
CA SER A 78 4.77 -19.48 -8.96
C SER A 78 6.18 -19.81 -9.44
N GLU A 79 6.38 -19.90 -10.75
CA GLU A 79 7.67 -20.22 -11.36
C GLU A 79 8.42 -18.95 -11.78
N LYS A 80 7.69 -17.93 -12.27
CA LYS A 80 8.26 -16.71 -12.88
C LYS A 80 8.20 -15.47 -11.99
N GLY A 81 7.45 -15.51 -10.89
CA GLY A 81 7.19 -14.36 -10.03
C GLY A 81 6.14 -13.41 -10.62
N CYS A 82 6.24 -12.12 -10.29
CA CYS A 82 5.24 -11.13 -10.73
C CYS A 82 5.44 -10.73 -12.20
N SER A 83 4.42 -10.90 -13.03
CA SER A 83 4.46 -10.55 -14.46
C SER A 83 4.52 -9.04 -14.74
N ILE A 84 4.15 -8.20 -13.76
CA ILE A 84 4.20 -6.73 -13.85
C ILE A 84 5.28 -6.12 -12.96
N TYR A 85 6.36 -6.85 -12.65
CA TYR A 85 7.33 -6.49 -11.60
C TYR A 85 7.85 -5.05 -11.67
N GLN A 86 8.10 -4.53 -12.87
CA GLN A 86 8.65 -3.18 -13.11
C GLN A 86 7.64 -2.05 -12.83
N ILE A 87 6.35 -2.33 -12.96
CA ILE A 87 5.26 -1.35 -12.81
C ILE A 87 4.34 -1.68 -11.64
N ARG A 88 4.84 -2.46 -10.67
CA ARG A 88 4.08 -2.85 -9.48
C ARG A 88 3.49 -1.62 -8.77
N PRO A 89 2.30 -1.76 -8.16
CA PRO A 89 1.76 -0.77 -7.24
C PRO A 89 2.74 -0.46 -6.10
N PHE A 90 2.59 0.70 -5.49
CA PHE A 90 3.39 1.19 -4.37
C PHE A 90 3.40 0.18 -3.22
N ASP A 91 2.23 -0.31 -2.82
CA ASP A 91 2.06 -1.34 -1.78
C ASP A 91 2.94 -2.57 -2.04
N CYS A 92 2.97 -3.04 -3.30
CA CYS A 92 3.82 -4.16 -3.72
C CYS A 92 5.31 -3.82 -3.81
N LYS A 93 5.67 -2.54 -4.00
CA LYS A 93 7.06 -2.08 -4.10
C LYS A 93 7.71 -1.94 -2.74
N ILE A 94 6.94 -1.56 -1.72
CA ILE A 94 7.45 -1.36 -0.36
C ILE A 94 7.38 -2.63 0.49
N PHE A 95 6.65 -3.67 0.09
CA PHE A 95 6.62 -4.94 0.82
C PHE A 95 8.03 -5.47 1.16
N PRO A 96 8.36 -5.89 2.39
CA PRO A 96 7.46 -6.22 3.51
C PRO A 96 7.14 -5.06 4.45
N PHE A 97 7.46 -3.83 4.07
CA PHE A 97 7.07 -2.64 4.80
C PHE A 97 5.63 -2.22 4.44
N ASP A 98 4.96 -1.59 5.38
CA ASP A 98 3.65 -0.97 5.21
C ASP A 98 3.56 0.28 6.09
N ILE A 99 2.55 1.11 5.85
CA ILE A 99 2.28 2.30 6.66
C ILE A 99 0.92 2.13 7.30
N TYR A 100 0.86 2.14 8.63
CA TYR A 100 -0.40 2.14 9.38
C TYR A 100 -0.61 3.45 10.14
N LYS A 101 -1.88 3.77 10.39
CA LYS A 101 -2.24 4.88 11.28
C LYS A 101 -2.40 4.35 12.71
N ILE A 102 -1.38 4.54 13.53
CA ILE A 102 -1.34 4.09 14.93
C ILE A 102 -1.44 5.32 15.83
N ASN A 103 -2.47 5.38 16.67
CA ASN A 103 -2.74 6.53 17.54
C ASN A 103 -2.81 7.88 16.79
N GLY A 104 -3.38 7.87 15.58
CA GLY A 104 -3.52 9.05 14.73
C GLY A 104 -2.29 9.39 13.87
N GLU A 105 -1.18 8.65 14.02
CA GLU A 105 0.10 8.95 13.38
C GLU A 105 0.46 7.88 12.34
N TYR A 106 0.94 8.32 11.17
CA TYR A 106 1.45 7.40 10.14
C TYR A 106 2.77 6.78 10.61
N THR A 107 2.81 5.46 10.64
CA THR A 107 3.88 4.68 11.23
C THR A 107 4.30 3.59 10.25
N TRP A 108 5.60 3.54 9.95
CA TRP A 108 6.19 2.41 9.25
C TRP A 108 6.13 1.18 10.13
N ILE A 109 5.55 0.12 9.59
CA ILE A 109 5.63 -1.22 10.14
C ILE A 109 6.39 -2.12 9.17
N VAL A 110 6.85 -3.24 9.68
CA VAL A 110 7.30 -4.36 8.86
C VAL A 110 6.52 -5.58 9.30
N TYR A 111 5.93 -6.30 8.36
CA TYR A 111 5.37 -7.62 8.67
C TYR A 111 6.49 -8.48 9.29
N ALA A 112 6.18 -9.38 10.22
CA ALA A 112 7.13 -10.12 11.07
C ALA A 112 7.99 -11.16 10.29
N CYS A 113 8.64 -10.69 9.24
CA CYS A 113 9.47 -11.38 8.30
C CYS A 113 10.91 -11.29 8.79
N ASN A 114 11.25 -12.04 9.85
CA ASN A 114 12.54 -12.10 10.57
C ASN A 114 12.45 -11.53 12.01
N PRO A 115 11.84 -12.28 12.96
CA PRO A 115 11.64 -11.81 14.33
C PRO A 115 12.94 -11.56 15.12
N ASN A 116 14.09 -12.04 14.64
CA ASN A 116 15.38 -11.82 15.28
C ASN A 116 16.14 -10.60 14.72
N SER A 117 15.54 -9.84 13.80
CA SER A 117 16.18 -8.65 13.26
C SER A 117 16.16 -7.50 14.26
N ASN A 118 17.24 -6.70 14.29
CA ASN A 118 17.27 -5.46 15.05
C ASN A 118 16.65 -4.26 14.28
N TRP A 119 16.26 -4.48 13.02
CA TRP A 119 15.63 -3.53 12.09
C TRP A 119 16.34 -2.19 11.85
N LYS A 120 17.47 -1.89 12.51
CA LYS A 120 18.22 -0.63 12.34
C LYS A 120 18.68 -0.38 10.91
N TRP A 121 18.93 -1.44 10.16
CA TRP A 121 19.32 -1.38 8.76
C TRP A 121 18.20 -0.87 7.83
N THR A 122 16.95 -0.83 8.30
CA THR A 122 15.78 -0.36 7.51
C THR A 122 15.77 1.15 7.34
N GLU A 123 16.43 1.92 8.20
CA GLU A 123 16.35 3.39 8.20
C GLU A 123 16.65 4.01 6.84
N SER A 124 17.77 3.64 6.22
CA SER A 124 18.15 4.14 4.89
C SER A 124 17.15 3.78 3.78
N ILE A 125 16.40 2.68 3.93
CA ILE A 125 15.38 2.25 2.96
C ILE A 125 14.11 3.07 3.16
N LEU A 126 13.69 3.24 4.41
CA LEU A 126 12.53 4.07 4.74
C LEU A 126 12.74 5.52 4.31
N GLU A 127 13.95 6.06 4.46
CA GLU A 127 14.30 7.41 3.98
C GLU A 127 14.25 7.54 2.45
N SER A 128 14.65 6.50 1.72
CA SER A 128 14.48 6.44 0.25
C SER A 128 13.00 6.38 -0.13
N PHE A 129 12.18 5.59 0.55
CA PHE A 129 10.73 5.57 0.32
C PHE A 129 10.07 6.93 0.58
N GLU A 130 10.46 7.59 1.67
CA GLU A 130 9.94 8.89 2.07
C GLU A 130 10.29 10.01 1.08
N SER A 131 11.49 9.97 0.51
CA SER A 131 11.95 10.98 -0.45
C SER A 131 11.45 10.72 -1.87
N GLU A 132 11.41 9.47 -2.32
CA GLU A 132 11.09 9.14 -3.71
C GLU A 132 9.61 8.89 -3.95
N TRP A 133 8.89 8.31 -2.97
CA TRP A 133 7.56 7.74 -3.20
C TRP A 133 6.45 8.42 -2.38
N LEU A 134 6.75 9.02 -1.24
CA LEU A 134 5.77 9.73 -0.39
C LEU A 134 5.60 11.19 -0.79
N THR A 135 5.01 11.39 -1.98
CA THR A 135 4.59 12.70 -2.48
C THR A 135 3.29 13.17 -1.82
N SER A 136 2.92 14.45 -1.98
CA SER A 136 1.62 14.98 -1.51
C SER A 136 0.43 14.14 -1.99
N LYS A 137 0.46 13.71 -3.26
CA LYS A 137 -0.57 12.86 -3.84
C LYS A 137 -0.63 11.48 -3.17
N THR A 138 0.52 10.88 -2.88
CA THR A 138 0.58 9.59 -2.19
C THR A 138 -0.01 9.71 -0.79
N ILE A 139 0.23 10.83 -0.10
CA ILE A 139 -0.28 11.10 1.26
C ILE A 139 -1.81 11.19 1.30
N ASP A 140 -2.43 11.85 0.32
CA ASP A 140 -3.89 11.90 0.23
C ASP A 140 -4.49 10.50 0.03
N GLU A 141 -3.77 9.64 -0.69
CA GLU A 141 -4.18 8.25 -0.87
C GLU A 141 -3.89 7.39 0.39
N LEU A 142 -2.83 7.70 1.16
CA LEU A 142 -2.44 6.99 2.40
C LEU A 142 -3.56 6.89 3.42
N GLU A 143 -4.43 7.89 3.53
CA GLU A 143 -5.56 7.83 4.47
C GLU A 143 -6.48 6.62 4.21
N TYR A 144 -6.58 6.16 2.96
CA TYR A 144 -7.32 4.96 2.58
C TYR A 144 -6.53 3.68 2.81
N PHE A 145 -5.22 3.70 2.55
CA PHE A 145 -4.35 2.53 2.68
C PHE A 145 -4.11 2.11 4.13
N THR A 146 -4.04 3.09 5.02
CA THR A 146 -3.49 2.95 6.39
C THR A 146 -4.55 2.73 7.46
N ASN A 147 -5.84 2.73 7.09
CA ASN A 147 -6.92 2.54 8.03
C ASN A 147 -7.05 1.06 8.44
N ASN A 148 -7.12 0.80 9.74
CA ASN A 148 -7.15 -0.55 10.32
C ASN A 148 -8.36 -1.37 9.87
N GLU A 149 -9.42 -0.74 9.34
CA GLU A 149 -10.55 -1.44 8.73
C GLU A 149 -10.11 -2.45 7.65
N ARG A 150 -9.02 -2.18 6.92
CA ARG A 150 -8.45 -3.12 5.94
C ARG A 150 -8.02 -4.42 6.64
N LEU A 151 -7.37 -4.34 7.79
CA LEU A 151 -6.90 -5.50 8.56
C LEU A 151 -8.05 -6.25 9.20
N ASP A 152 -8.96 -5.50 9.84
CA ASP A 152 -10.12 -6.06 10.52
C ASP A 152 -11.03 -6.84 9.55
N GLN A 153 -11.18 -6.35 8.31
CA GLN A 153 -11.98 -7.00 7.26
C GLN A 153 -11.34 -8.28 6.70
N SER A 154 -10.03 -8.46 6.83
CA SER A 154 -9.35 -9.66 6.32
C SER A 154 -9.60 -10.89 7.16
N GLY A 155 -9.95 -10.72 8.45
CA GLY A 155 -9.99 -11.80 9.44
C GLY A 155 -8.63 -12.47 9.67
N LYS A 156 -7.54 -11.94 9.07
CA LYS A 156 -6.18 -12.45 9.18
C LYS A 156 -5.39 -11.57 10.16
N ALA A 157 -4.88 -12.18 11.23
CA ALA A 157 -3.95 -11.51 12.13
C ALA A 157 -2.53 -11.69 11.59
N PHE A 158 -1.93 -10.61 11.10
CA PHE A 158 -0.52 -10.60 10.72
C PHE A 158 0.31 -10.02 11.85
N GLY A 159 1.33 -10.75 12.29
CA GLY A 159 2.33 -10.18 13.18
C GLY A 159 3.11 -9.11 12.41
N TYR A 160 3.30 -7.95 13.02
CA TYR A 160 4.16 -6.88 12.51
C TYR A 160 4.96 -6.24 13.64
N GLU A 161 6.10 -5.65 13.29
CA GLU A 161 6.91 -4.83 14.17
C GLU A 161 6.75 -3.36 13.79
N ILE A 162 6.60 -2.50 14.80
CA ILE A 162 6.60 -1.05 14.60
C ILE A 162 8.04 -0.59 14.45
N LEU A 163 8.34 0.10 13.35
CA LEU A 163 9.67 0.63 13.09
C LEU A 163 9.80 2.06 13.63
N ARG A 164 9.08 3.00 13.01
CA ARG A 164 9.09 4.42 13.38
C ARG A 164 7.98 5.21 12.70
N LYS A 165 7.77 6.45 13.14
CA LYS A 165 6.92 7.40 12.43
C LYS A 165 7.44 7.68 11.02
N VAL A 166 6.52 7.89 10.08
CA VAL A 166 6.83 8.35 8.73
C VAL A 166 7.32 9.80 8.78
N LYS A 167 8.42 10.09 8.08
CA LYS A 167 8.93 11.45 7.86
C LYS A 167 8.43 11.95 6.51
N PHE A 168 7.59 12.97 6.52
CA PHE A 168 7.11 13.57 5.28
C PHE A 168 8.06 14.69 4.82
N LEU A 169 9.04 14.36 3.98
CA LEU A 169 10.14 15.26 3.62
C LEU A 169 9.76 16.35 2.61
N HIS A 170 8.67 16.17 1.86
CA HIS A 170 8.29 17.06 0.75
C HIS A 170 6.94 17.78 0.93
N ILE A 171 6.40 17.79 2.15
CA ILE A 171 5.18 18.57 2.42
C ILE A 171 5.59 20.03 2.69
N LYS A 172 5.39 20.90 1.71
CA LYS A 172 5.10 22.30 2.05
C LYS A 172 3.76 22.28 2.78
N VAL A 173 3.77 22.66 4.05
CA VAL A 173 2.60 22.69 4.92
C VAL A 173 1.63 23.75 4.39
N ASP A 174 0.74 23.35 3.48
CA ASP A 174 -0.54 24.02 3.25
C ASP A 174 -1.68 23.19 3.87
N TYR A 175 -1.41 22.52 4.98
CA TYR A 175 -2.44 21.92 5.82
C TYR A 175 -3.06 22.99 6.73
N GLN A 176 -3.67 24.01 6.11
CA GLN A 176 -4.54 24.97 6.78
C GLN A 176 -5.97 24.71 6.29
N GLU A 177 -6.80 24.22 7.22
CA GLU A 177 -8.25 24.35 7.26
C GLU A 177 -9.00 24.37 5.92
N ASN A 178 -9.31 23.20 5.35
CA ASN A 178 -10.36 23.11 4.34
C ASN A 178 -11.30 21.92 4.53
N ARG A 179 -11.80 21.76 5.77
CA ARG A 179 -13.03 20.99 6.05
C ARG A 179 -14.32 21.78 5.75
N SER A 180 -14.25 23.07 5.40
CA SER A 180 -15.41 23.91 5.09
C SER A 180 -15.80 23.96 3.62
N ASP A 181 -14.88 23.72 2.68
CA ASP A 181 -15.15 23.93 1.25
C ASP A 181 -15.61 22.69 0.47
N GLN A 182 -15.41 21.48 0.99
CA GLN A 182 -16.01 20.27 0.38
C GLN A 182 -17.55 20.25 0.47
N LYS A 183 -18.15 20.98 1.44
CA LYS A 183 -19.61 21.15 1.51
C LYS A 183 -20.18 22.09 0.44
N LYS A 184 -19.35 22.94 -0.19
CA LYS A 184 -19.82 23.86 -1.25
C LYS A 184 -19.80 23.20 -2.64
N THR A 185 -18.81 22.37 -2.93
CA THR A 185 -18.67 21.71 -4.24
C THR A 185 -19.73 20.61 -4.46
N ILE A 186 -20.16 19.91 -3.40
CA ILE A 186 -21.27 18.94 -3.49
C ILE A 186 -22.63 19.65 -3.67
N LYS A 187 -22.75 20.91 -3.23
CA LYS A 187 -23.98 21.71 -3.42
C LYS A 187 -24.14 22.22 -4.85
N SER A 188 -23.05 22.51 -5.57
CA SER A 188 -23.10 22.97 -6.98
C SER A 188 -23.29 21.83 -7.99
N LEU A 189 -22.81 20.62 -7.69
CA LEU A 189 -23.06 19.42 -8.51
C LEU A 189 -24.53 18.96 -8.43
N ASN A 190 -25.16 19.04 -7.25
CA ASN A 190 -26.57 18.65 -7.06
C ASN A 190 -27.58 19.64 -7.66
N VAL A 191 -27.20 20.90 -7.90
CA VAL A 191 -28.05 21.88 -8.62
C VAL A 191 -28.02 21.63 -10.13
N THR A 192 -26.88 21.18 -10.67
CA THR A 192 -26.72 20.96 -12.12
C THR A 192 -27.44 19.70 -12.59
N ILE A 193 -27.54 18.66 -11.75
CA ILE A 193 -28.22 17.40 -12.11
C ILE A 193 -29.75 17.53 -12.05
N LYS A 194 -30.31 18.44 -11.23
CA LYS A 194 -31.76 18.66 -11.16
C LYS A 194 -32.36 19.49 -12.30
N ASN A 195 -31.53 20.17 -13.10
CA ASN A 195 -31.97 20.99 -14.24
C ASN A 195 -31.80 20.30 -15.61
N LYS A 196 -31.50 19.00 -15.63
CA LYS A 196 -31.53 18.15 -16.84
C LYS A 196 -32.44 16.95 -16.60
N LYS A 197 -33.74 17.20 -16.44
CA LYS A 197 -34.84 16.26 -16.73
C LYS A 197 -36.08 17.06 -17.06
#